data_AF-A0A1X1Y971-F1
#
_entry.id   AF-A0A1X1Y971-F1
#
_cell.length_a   1.000
_cell.length_b   1.000
_cell.length_c   1.000
_cell.angle_alpha   90.00
_cell.angle_beta   90.00
_cell.angle_gamma   90.00
#
_symmetry.space_group_name_H-M   'P 1'
#
loop_
_entity.id
_entity.type
_entity.pdbx_description
1 polymer ?
#
loop_
_entity_poly.entity_id
_entity_poly.type
_entity_poly.pdbx_seq_one_letter_code
_entity_poly.pdbx_strand_id
1 'polypeptide(L)' 'MKNITVSVDDEVYRRARIRAAELGKSVSALVAEFLTSLAEREAEFSRLEAKQRRIQNEISAFRARDRLSRDEVHDRALR' A
#
# COMPACT_ATOMS: atom_id res chain seq x y z
N MET A 1 -12.42 -3.67 -24.54
CA MET A 1 -11.97 -2.58 -23.65
C MET A 1 -13.16 -1.68 -23.34
N LYS A 2 -13.26 -1.16 -22.12
CA LYS A 2 -14.28 -0.16 -21.76
C LYS A 2 -13.66 1.23 -21.84
N ASN A 3 -14.40 2.21 -22.35
CA ASN A 3 -13.95 3.60 -22.44
C ASN A 3 -14.42 4.37 -21.21
N ILE A 4 -13.56 5.21 -20.65
CA ILE A 4 -13.86 6.08 -19.52
C ILE A 4 -13.65 7.52 -20.00
N THR A 5 -14.65 8.37 -19.84
CA THR A 5 -14.55 9.81 -20.08
C THR A 5 -14.38 10.51 -18.74
N VAL A 6 -13.34 11.31 -18.60
CA VAL A 6 -13.04 12.07 -17.37
C VAL A 6 -12.82 13.52 -17.75
N SER A 7 -13.51 14.43 -17.05
CA SER A 7 -13.24 15.87 -17.14
C SER A 7 -12.12 16.22 -16.18
N VAL A 8 -11.09 16.91 -16.67
CA VAL A 8 -9.96 17.40 -15.88
C VAL A 8 -9.70 18.86 -16.24
N ASP A 9 -9.15 19.61 -15.30
CA ASP A 9 -8.72 20.98 -15.58
C ASP A 9 -7.64 21.01 -16.67
N ASP A 10 -7.64 22.07 -17.49
CA ASP A 10 -6.70 22.22 -18.61
C ASP A 10 -5.23 22.14 -18.16
N GLU A 11 -4.91 22.69 -16.99
CA GLU A 11 -3.56 22.64 -16.43
C GLU A 11 -3.15 21.21 -16.02
N VAL A 12 -4.09 20.42 -15.50
CA VAL A 12 -3.86 19.01 -15.19
C VAL A 12 -3.63 18.23 -16.48
N TYR A 13 -4.45 18.47 -17.51
CA TYR A 13 -4.29 17.84 -18.82
C TYR A 13 -2.92 18.17 -19.45
N ARG A 14 -2.51 19.44 -19.40
CA ARG A 14 -1.22 19.89 -19.94
C ARG A 14 -0.05 19.20 -19.25
N ARG A 15 -0.02 19.21 -17.91
CA ARG A 15 1.04 18.54 -17.13
C ARG A 15 1.08 17.03 -17.39
N ALA A 16 -0.09 16.38 -17.45
CA ALA A 16 -0.18 14.96 -17.77
C ALA A 16 0.38 14.65 -19.16
N ARG A 17 0.11 15.50 -20.16
CA ARG A 17 0.64 15.34 -21.52
C ARG A 17 2.17 15.50 -21.57
N ILE A 18 2.73 16.49 -20.88
CA ILE A 18 4.18 16.67 -20.78
C ILE A 18 4.81 15.43 -20.15
N ARG A 19 4.26 14.98 -19.01
CA ARG A 19 4.78 13.82 -18.30
C ARG A 19 4.69 12.53 -19.10
N ALA A 20 3.59 12.33 -19.83
CA ALA A 20 3.43 11.18 -20.71
C ALA A 20 4.47 11.18 -21.84
N ALA A 21 4.73 12.35 -22.44
CA ALA A 21 5.75 12.50 -23.48
C ALA A 21 7.17 12.22 -22.96
N GLU A 22 7.53 12.71 -21.77
CA GLU A 22 8.82 12.40 -21.12
C GLU A 22 9.04 10.89 -20.94
N LEU A 23 7.96 10.16 -20.67
CA LEU A 23 7.98 8.70 -20.47
C LEU A 23 7.81 7.91 -21.76
N GLY A 24 7.67 8.57 -22.92
CA GLY A 24 7.39 7.92 -24.20
C GLY A 24 6.02 7.23 -24.27
N LYS A 25 5.05 7.68 -23.48
CA LYS A 25 3.71 7.09 -23.36
C LYS A 25 2.62 8.06 -23.79
N SER A 26 1.43 7.54 -24.09
CA SER A 26 0.23 8.35 -24.23
C SER A 26 -0.37 8.67 -22.86
N VAL A 27 -1.14 9.75 -22.75
CA VAL A 27 -1.87 10.10 -21.52
C VAL A 27 -2.83 8.96 -21.13
N SER A 28 -3.49 8.34 -22.11
CA SER A 28 -4.39 7.20 -21.85
C SER A 28 -3.64 5.98 -21.31
N ALA A 29 -2.41 5.71 -21.78
CA ALA A 29 -1.59 4.63 -21.24
C ALA A 29 -1.16 4.93 -19.79
N LEU A 30 -0.78 6.18 -19.50
CA LEU A 30 -0.43 6.61 -18.14
C LEU A 30 -1.62 6.51 -17.17
N VAL A 31 -2.83 6.86 -17.62
CA VAL A 31 -4.06 6.70 -16.83
C VAL A 31 -4.38 5.22 -16.60
N ALA A 32 -4.24 4.38 -17.62
CA ALA A 32 -4.48 2.94 -17.50
C ALA A 32 -3.52 2.27 -16.50
N GLU A 33 -2.23 2.63 -16.54
CA GLU A 33 -1.23 2.15 -15.58
C GLU A 33 -1.55 2.61 -14.16
N PHE A 34 -1.93 3.88 -13.99
CA PHE A 34 -2.32 4.41 -12.69
C PHE A 34 -3.51 3.66 -12.09
N LEU A 35 -4.57 3.46 -12.88
CA LEU A 35 -5.76 2.72 -12.44
C LEU A 35 -5.44 1.26 -12.09
N THR A 36 -4.54 0.63 -12.84
CA THR A 36 -4.06 -0.73 -12.55
C THR A 36 -3.32 -0.76 -11.22
N SER A 37 -2.40 0.19 -10.99
CA SER A 37 -1.63 0.28 -9.74
C SER A 37 -2.52 0.49 -8.51
N LEU A 38 -3.64 1.20 -8.68
CA LEU A 38 -4.59 1.45 -7.62
C LEU A 38 -5.34 0.17 -7.23
N ALA A 39 -5.79 -0.60 -8.23
CA ALA A 39 -6.43 -1.89 -8.01
C ALA A 39 -5.47 -2.93 -7.38
N GLU A 40 -4.21 -2.95 -7.82
CA GLU A 40 -3.18 -3.83 -7.23
C GLU A 40 -2.91 -3.49 -5.77
N ARG A 41 -2.84 -2.19 -5.44
CA ARG A 41 -2.61 -1.73 -4.07
C ARG A 41 -3.76 -2.09 -3.14
N GLU A 42 -5.01 -1.97 -3.58
CA GLU A 42 -6.18 -2.41 -2.82
C GLU A 42 -6.17 -3.92 -2.59
N ALA A 43 -5.78 -4.70 -3.61
CA ALA A 43 -5.64 -6.15 -3.51
C ALA A 43 -4.51 -6.55 -2.54
N GLU A 44 -3.36 -5.87 -2.59
CA GLU A 44 -2.24 -6.11 -1.68
C GLU A 44 -2.61 -5.77 -0.24
N PHE A 45 -3.28 -4.64 -0.01
CA PHE A 45 -3.75 -4.25 1.31
C PHE A 45 -4.71 -5.30 1.89
N SER A 46 -5.68 -5.75 1.09
CA SER A 46 -6.61 -6.81 1.48
C SER A 46 -5.90 -8.13 1.77
N ARG A 47 -4.88 -8.47 0.98
CA ARG A 47 -4.05 -9.67 1.19
C ARG A 47 -3.25 -9.59 2.50
N LEU A 48 -2.67 -8.42 2.81
CA LEU A 48 -1.94 -8.19 4.05
C LEU A 48 -2.86 -8.25 5.27
N GLU A 49 -4.06 -7.65 5.19
CA GLU A 49 -5.05 -7.75 6.26
C GLU A 49 -5.46 -9.22 6.51
N ALA A 50 -5.72 -9.98 5.46
CA ALA A 50 -6.03 -11.41 5.57
C ALA A 50 -4.87 -12.23 6.16
N LYS A 51 -3.62 -11.86 5.84
CA LYS A 51 -2.43 -12.48 6.45
C LYS A 51 -2.32 -12.13 7.94
N GLN A 52 -2.55 -10.87 8.30
CA GLN A 52 -2.54 -10.42 9.69
C GLN A 52 -3.60 -11.17 10.50
N ARG A 53 -4.84 -11.25 10.01
CA ARG A 53 -5.93 -11.99 10.69
C ARG A 53 -5.58 -13.45 10.89
N ARG A 54 -4.97 -14.11 9.90
CA ARG A 54 -4.50 -15.50 10.05
C ARG A 54 -3.46 -15.65 11.17
N ILE A 55 -2.43 -14.81 11.16
CA ILE A 55 -1.38 -14.84 12.20
C ILE A 55 -1.98 -14.56 13.59
N GLN A 56 -2.89 -13.59 13.69
CA GLN A 56 -3.55 -13.28 14.96
C GLN A 56 -4.41 -14.44 15.47
N ASN A 57 -5.09 -15.16 14.58
CA ASN A 57 -5.89 -16.33 14.95
C ASN A 57 -5.02 -17.53 15.40
N GLU A 58 -3.77 -17.62 14.97
CA GLU A 58 -2.81 -18.63 15.46
C GLU A 58 -2.37 -18.35 16.91
N ILE A 59 -2.54 -17.12 17.40
CA ILE A 59 -2.20 -16.75 18.79
C ILE A 59 -3.33 -17.20 19.71
N SER A 60 -3.18 -18.38 20.32
CA SER A 60 -4.17 -18.91 21.28
C SER A 60 -4.09 -18.23 22.66
N ALA A 61 -2.91 -17.77 23.06
CA ALA A 61 -2.68 -17.06 24.30
C ALA A 61 -1.46 -16.14 24.18
N PHE A 62 -1.57 -14.92 24.69
CA PHE A 62 -0.47 -13.96 24.75
C PHE A 62 -0.29 -13.48 26.18
N ARG A 63 0.92 -13.65 26.72
CA ARG A 63 1.30 -13.06 28.01
C ARG A 63 2.59 -12.27 27.82
N ALA A 64 2.53 -10.98 28.12
CA ALA A 64 3.69 -10.09 27.98
C ALA A 64 4.91 -10.54 28.80
N ARG A 65 4.68 -11.25 29.93
CA ARG A 65 5.75 -11.85 30.77
C ARG A 65 6.53 -12.98 30.11
N ASP A 66 5.99 -13.59 29.04
CA ASP A 66 6.67 -14.67 28.32
C ASP A 66 7.67 -14.09 27.30
N ARG A 67 7.59 -12.78 27.02
CA ARG A 67 8.48 -12.08 26.08
C ARG A 67 9.83 -11.72 26.70
N LEU A 68 9.83 -11.32 27.95
CA LEU A 68 11.02 -10.93 28.71
C LEU A 68 10.82 -11.33 30.17
N SER A 69 11.83 -11.98 30.72
CA SER A 69 11.93 -12.20 32.15
C SER A 69 12.07 -10.87 32.90
N ARG A 70 11.80 -10.89 34.21
CA ARG A 70 11.95 -9.72 35.07
C ARG A 70 13.37 -9.15 35.02
N ASP A 71 14.37 -10.03 34.95
CA ASP A 71 15.78 -9.66 34.97
C ASP A 71 16.17 -8.97 33.65
N GLU A 72 15.69 -9.47 32.50
CA GLU A 72 15.90 -8.82 31.21
C GLU A 72 15.22 -7.44 31.10
N VAL A 73 14.06 -7.27 31.75
CA VAL A 73 13.40 -5.95 31.85
C VAL A 73 14.23 -5.00 32.71
N HIS A 74 14.81 -5.50 33.80
CA HIS A 74 15.66 -4.71 34.69
C HIS A 74 16.94 -4.24 33.99
N ASP A 75 17.63 -5.15 33.28
CA ASP A 75 18.85 -4.83 32.53
C ASP A 75 18.60 -3.82 31.40
N ARG A 76 17.41 -3.86 30.77
CA ARG A 76 17.04 -2.88 29.74
C ARG A 76 16.80 -1.48 30.30
N ALA A 77 16.28 -1.38 31.52
CA ALA A 77 16.03 -0.09 32.15
C ALA A 77 17.31 0.59 32.67
N LEU A 78 18.41 -0.18 32.79
CA LEU A 78 19.73 0.28 33.23
C LEU A 78 20.68 0.63 32.07
N ARG A 79 20.25 0.46 30.82
CA ARG A 79 20.94 0.95 29.60
C ARG A 79 20.37 2.29 29.15
#